data_AF-A0A962GWR1-F1
#
_entry.id   AF-A0A962GWR1-F1
#
_cell.length_a   1.000
_cell.length_b   1.000
_cell.length_c   1.000
_cell.angle_alpha   90.00
_cell.angle_beta   90.00
_cell.angle_gamma   90.00
#
_symmetry.space_group_name_H-M   'P 1'
#
loop_
_entity.id
_entity.type
_entity.pdbx_description
1 polymer ?
#
loop_
_entity_poly.entity_id
_entity_poly.type
_entity_poly.pdbx_seq_one_letter_code
_entity_poly.pdbx_strand_id
1 'polypeptide(L)'
;RERLAERIEALGIAADRDRLEQEIALLAQKLDVSEELDRLTAHIAEFRSNLRSGIPVGRRLDFLVQEFNREANTLASKSADADTTRQAVDIKVLIEQIREQVQNVE
;
A
#
# COMPACT_ATOMS: atom_id res chain seq x y z
N ARG A 1 16.92 -13.69 -13.06
CA ARG A 1 18.35 -13.62 -12.64
C ARG A 1 19.28 -13.41 -13.83
N GLU A 2 19.28 -14.28 -14.84
CA GLU A 2 20.14 -14.15 -16.04
C GLU A 2 20.04 -12.80 -16.75
N ARG A 3 18.83 -12.36 -17.12
CA ARG A 3 18.63 -11.03 -17.77
C ARG A 3 19.15 -9.83 -16.97
N LEU A 4 19.19 -9.93 -15.64
CA LEU A 4 19.67 -8.84 -14.79
C LEU A 4 21.21 -8.85 -14.75
N ALA A 5 21.81 -10.05 -14.68
CA ALA A 5 23.26 -10.23 -14.72
C ALA A 5 23.85 -9.75 -16.05
N GLU A 6 23.24 -10.14 -17.18
CA GLU A 6 23.66 -9.68 -18.52
C GLU A 6 23.60 -8.16 -18.68
N ARG A 7 22.56 -7.51 -18.14
CA ARG A 7 22.44 -6.03 -18.16
C ARG A 7 23.53 -5.35 -17.32
N ILE A 8 23.91 -5.94 -16.20
CA ILE A 8 24.94 -5.38 -15.31
C ILE A 8 26.32 -5.55 -15.96
N GLU A 9 26.58 -6.70 -16.57
CA GLU A 9 27.81 -6.96 -17.32
C GLU A 9 27.93 -5.99 -18.52
N ALA A 10 26.84 -5.73 -19.23
CA ALA A 10 26.77 -4.76 -20.31
C ALA A 10 27.04 -3.30 -19.90
N LEU A 11 26.87 -2.95 -18.61
CA LEU A 11 27.23 -1.62 -18.10
C LEU A 11 28.74 -1.44 -17.92
N GLY A 12 29.53 -2.52 -17.97
CA GLY A 12 30.99 -2.47 -17.86
C GLY A 12 31.50 -2.00 -16.49
N ILE A 13 30.65 -2.05 -15.46
CA ILE A 13 30.97 -1.61 -14.10
C ILE A 13 31.45 -2.83 -13.30
N ALA A 14 32.61 -2.73 -12.66
CA ALA A 14 33.04 -3.69 -11.65
C ALA A 14 32.17 -3.51 -10.39
N ALA A 15 31.00 -4.15 -10.38
CA ALA A 15 30.10 -4.15 -9.24
C ALA A 15 30.52 -5.21 -8.23
N ASP A 16 30.68 -4.80 -6.97
CA ASP A 16 30.78 -5.74 -5.85
C ASP A 16 29.46 -6.53 -5.76
N ARG A 17 29.58 -7.86 -5.91
CA ARG A 17 28.43 -8.76 -6.00
C ARG A 17 27.62 -8.80 -4.70
N ASP A 18 28.28 -8.75 -3.55
CA ASP A 18 27.60 -8.81 -2.25
C ASP A 18 26.83 -7.51 -2.01
N ARG A 19 27.44 -6.37 -2.36
CA ARG A 19 26.78 -5.07 -2.28
C ARG A 19 25.58 -4.99 -3.24
N LEU A 20 25.73 -5.50 -4.47
CA LEU A 20 24.65 -5.54 -5.45
C LEU A 20 23.47 -6.40 -4.96
N GLU A 21 23.74 -7.57 -4.37
CA GLU A 21 22.69 -8.44 -3.82
C GLU A 21 21.93 -7.74 -2.68
N GLN A 22 22.62 -7.01 -1.81
CA GLN A 22 21.99 -6.21 -0.75
C GLN A 22 21.08 -5.10 -1.31
N GLU A 23 21.55 -4.33 -2.28
CA GLU A 23 20.77 -3.26 -2.91
C GLU A 23 19.52 -3.80 -3.61
N ILE A 24 19.64 -4.95 -4.30
CA ILE A 24 18.49 -5.63 -4.93
C ILE A 24 17.49 -6.09 -3.87
N ALA A 25 17.94 -6.65 -2.76
CA ALA A 25 17.06 -7.06 -1.67
C ALA A 25 16.30 -5.86 -1.06
N LEU A 26 17.00 -4.75 -0.81
CA LEU A 26 16.39 -3.51 -0.32
C LEU A 26 15.38 -2.93 -1.30
N LEU A 27 15.69 -2.95 -2.60
CA LEU A 27 14.76 -2.51 -3.65
C LEU A 27 13.54 -3.42 -3.75
N ALA A 28 13.71 -4.74 -3.70
CA ALA A 28 12.60 -5.68 -3.70
C ALA A 28 11.67 -5.45 -2.51
N GLN A 29 12.21 -5.24 -1.31
CA GLN A 29 11.42 -4.93 -0.13
C GLN A 29 10.67 -3.59 -0.25
N LYS A 30 11.26 -2.59 -0.92
CA LYS A 30 10.59 -1.30 -1.18
C LYS A 30 9.47 -1.40 -2.21
N LEU A 31 9.54 -2.37 -3.12
CA LEU A 31 8.55 -2.57 -4.18
C LEU A 31 7.43 -3.54 -3.77
N ASP A 32 7.60 -4.29 -2.69
CA ASP A 32 6.59 -5.22 -2.21
C ASP A 32 5.44 -4.48 -1.52
N VAL A 33 4.29 -4.52 -2.19
CA VAL A 33 3.02 -3.91 -1.78
C VAL A 33 1.99 -4.95 -1.30
N SER A 34 2.35 -6.23 -1.30
CA SER A 34 1.40 -7.33 -1.05
C SER A 34 0.80 -7.22 0.35
N GLU A 35 1.64 -6.88 1.34
CA GLU A 35 1.21 -6.73 2.73
C GLU A 35 0.20 -5.59 2.90
N GLU A 36 0.39 -4.46 2.23
CA GLU A 36 -0.54 -3.33 2.26
C GLU A 36 -1.91 -3.70 1.66
N LEU A 37 -1.92 -4.47 0.56
CA LEU A 37 -3.16 -4.94 -0.05
C LEU A 37 -3.91 -5.93 0.84
N ASP A 38 -3.19 -6.83 1.50
CA ASP A 38 -3.76 -7.78 2.46
C ASP A 38 -4.36 -7.06 3.68
N ARG A 39 -3.62 -6.11 4.26
CA ARG A 39 -4.11 -5.28 5.38
C ARG A 39 -5.33 -4.45 4.98
N LEU A 40 -5.28 -3.77 3.84
CA LEU A 40 -6.43 -3.00 3.33
C LEU A 40 -7.67 -3.89 3.16
N THR A 41 -7.50 -5.10 2.60
CA THR A 41 -8.58 -6.07 2.42
C THR A 41 -9.18 -6.49 3.76
N ALA A 42 -8.35 -6.78 4.76
CA ALA A 42 -8.79 -7.13 6.11
C ALA A 42 -9.58 -5.99 6.77
N HIS A 43 -9.07 -4.75 6.69
CA HIS A 43 -9.76 -3.59 7.22
C HIS A 43 -11.10 -3.33 6.52
N ILE A 44 -11.20 -3.53 5.20
CA ILE A 44 -12.46 -3.38 4.45
C ILE A 44 -13.49 -4.42 4.90
N ALA A 45 -13.06 -5.66 5.11
CA ALA A 45 -13.93 -6.71 5.63
C ALA A 45 -14.47 -6.35 7.03
N GLU A 46 -13.60 -5.83 7.90
CA GLU A 46 -13.96 -5.38 9.24
C GLU A 46 -14.94 -4.19 9.20
N PHE A 47 -14.69 -3.19 8.36
CA PHE A 47 -15.55 -2.02 8.18
C PHE A 47 -16.96 -2.45 7.78
N ARG A 48 -17.07 -3.35 6.79
CA ARG A 48 -18.34 -3.93 6.35
C ARG A 48 -19.05 -4.73 7.44
N SER A 49 -18.30 -5.41 8.31
CA SER A 49 -18.87 -6.14 9.45
C SER A 49 -19.45 -5.19 10.49
N ASN A 50 -18.73 -4.12 10.84
CA ASN A 50 -19.18 -3.12 11.81
C ASN A 50 -20.48 -2.43 11.37
N LEU A 51 -20.61 -2.11 10.07
CA LEU A 51 -21.86 -1.53 9.52
C LEU A 51 -23.09 -2.43 9.70
N ARG A 52 -22.91 -3.75 9.87
CA ARG A 52 -24.00 -4.72 10.07
C ARG A 52 -24.24 -5.08 11.54
N SER A 53 -23.46 -4.54 12.48
CA SER A 53 -23.45 -4.97 13.87
C SER A 53 -24.67 -4.51 14.69
N GLY A 54 -25.43 -3.52 14.21
CA GLY A 54 -26.61 -2.99 14.91
C GLY A 54 -26.30 -2.23 16.21
N ILE A 55 -25.02 -1.98 16.50
CA ILE A 55 -24.55 -1.18 17.65
C ILE A 55 -23.89 0.11 17.16
N PRO A 56 -23.71 1.13 18.03
CA PRO A 56 -22.96 2.33 17.67
C PRO A 56 -21.50 2.00 17.31
N VAL A 57 -21.07 2.40 16.11
CA VAL A 57 -19.75 2.04 15.56
C VAL A 57 -18.91 3.23 15.08
N GLY A 58 -19.37 4.49 15.23
CA GLY A 58 -18.71 5.70 14.70
C GLY A 58 -17.20 5.76 14.96
N ARG A 59 -16.78 5.76 16.24
CA ARG A 59 -15.36 5.67 16.64
C ARG A 59 -14.56 4.52 16.03
N ARG A 60 -15.19 3.34 15.84
CA ARG A 60 -14.50 2.18 15.22
C ARG A 60 -14.33 2.39 13.72
N LEU A 61 -15.33 2.96 13.06
CA LEU A 61 -15.25 3.31 11.64
C LEU A 61 -14.21 4.42 11.40
N ASP A 62 -14.13 5.42 12.28
CA ASP A 62 -13.10 6.47 12.19
C ASP A 62 -11.68 5.89 12.30
N PHE A 63 -11.45 4.98 13.25
CA PHE A 63 -10.19 4.24 13.32
C PHE A 63 -9.87 3.48 12.02
N LEU A 64 -10.85 2.74 11.47
CA LEU A 64 -10.63 1.98 10.24
C LEU A 64 -10.35 2.89 9.02
N VAL A 65 -10.97 4.07 8.98
CA VAL A 65 -10.67 5.09 7.96
C VAL A 65 -9.23 5.59 8.06
N GLN A 66 -8.71 5.77 9.28
CA GLN A 66 -7.30 6.13 9.48
C GLN A 66 -6.37 5.01 8.99
N GLU A 67 -6.69 3.74 9.30
CA GLU A 67 -5.92 2.59 8.82
C GLU A 67 -5.97 2.48 7.27
N PHE A 68 -7.13 2.69 6.63
CA PHE A 68 -7.20 2.77 5.17
C PHE A 68 -6.25 3.81 4.59
N ASN A 69 -6.21 4.99 5.20
CA ASN A 69 -5.37 6.09 4.75
C ASN A 69 -3.88 5.74 4.90
N ARG A 70 -3.52 5.05 5.99
CA ARG A 70 -2.17 4.53 6.21
C ARG A 70 -1.76 3.55 5.10
N GLU A 71 -2.61 2.58 4.78
CA GLU A 71 -2.30 1.61 3.72
C GLU A 71 -2.21 2.27 2.33
N ALA A 72 -3.13 3.19 2.01
CA ALA A 72 -3.09 3.92 0.75
C ALA A 72 -1.84 4.80 0.60
N ASN A 73 -1.33 5.38 1.70
CA ASN A 73 -0.07 6.13 1.69
C ASN A 73 1.15 5.23 1.44
N THR A 74 1.17 4.05 2.04
CA THR A 74 2.25 3.09 1.80
C THR A 74 2.20 2.56 0.36
N LEU A 75 1.02 2.23 -0.16
CA LEU A 75 0.84 1.84 -1.57
C LEU A 75 1.34 2.91 -2.55
N ALA A 76 1.02 4.18 -2.29
CA ALA A 76 1.47 5.30 -3.14
C ALA A 76 2.99 5.50 -3.07
N SER A 77 3.61 5.34 -1.91
CA SER A 77 5.06 5.57 -1.73
C SER A 77 5.94 4.40 -2.18
N LYS A 78 5.40 3.18 -2.19
CA LYS A 78 6.07 1.98 -2.70
C LYS A 78 5.84 1.71 -4.19
N SER A 79 4.85 2.36 -4.81
CA SER A 79 4.54 2.18 -6.23
C SER A 79 5.63 2.72 -7.14
N ALA A 80 6.28 1.83 -7.89
CA ALA A 80 7.19 2.21 -8.97
C ALA A 80 6.50 2.50 -10.30
N ASP A 81 5.23 2.11 -10.43
CA ASP A 81 4.45 2.28 -11.66
C ASP A 81 3.42 3.42 -11.53
N ALA A 82 3.24 4.15 -12.63
CA ALA A 82 2.36 5.32 -12.68
C ALA A 82 0.88 4.95 -12.54
N ASP A 83 0.46 3.76 -13.00
CA ASP A 83 -0.92 3.30 -12.86
C ASP A 83 -1.24 2.97 -11.40
N THR A 84 -0.36 2.27 -10.70
CA THR A 84 -0.56 1.97 -9.27
C THR A 84 -0.56 3.25 -8.43
N THR A 85 0.27 4.22 -8.77
CA THR A 85 0.26 5.54 -8.12
C THR A 85 -1.08 6.26 -8.33
N ARG A 86 -1.63 6.25 -9.55
CA ARG A 86 -2.96 6.83 -9.83
C ARG A 86 -4.06 6.14 -9.03
N GLN A 87 -4.07 4.81 -9.02
CA GLN A 87 -5.04 4.03 -8.25
C GLN A 87 -4.96 4.35 -6.74
N ALA A 88 -3.75 4.52 -6.19
CA ALA A 88 -3.59 4.90 -4.79
C ALA A 88 -4.16 6.30 -4.49
N VAL A 89 -4.09 7.24 -5.45
CA VAL A 89 -4.73 8.56 -5.32
C VAL A 89 -6.26 8.42 -5.35
N ASP A 90 -6.82 7.63 -6.26
CA ASP A 90 -8.26 7.40 -6.33
C ASP A 90 -8.80 6.77 -5.04
N ILE A 91 -8.06 5.81 -4.46
CA ILE A 91 -8.37 5.21 -3.16
C ILE A 91 -8.42 6.28 -2.07
N LYS A 92 -7.47 7.21 -2.03
CA LYS A 92 -7.46 8.30 -1.04
C LYS A 92 -8.69 9.21 -1.15
N VAL A 93 -9.12 9.53 -2.37
CA VAL A 93 -10.35 10.30 -2.59
C VAL A 93 -11.56 9.57 -2.00
N LEU A 94 -11.67 8.26 -2.24
CA LEU A 94 -12.75 7.44 -1.67
C LEU A 94 -12.68 7.38 -0.13
N ILE A 95 -11.48 7.31 0.44
CA ILE A 95 -11.30 7.30 1.90
C ILE A 95 -11.78 8.60 2.53
N GLU A 96 -11.46 9.76 1.95
CA GLU A 96 -11.96 11.04 2.47
C GLU A 96 -13.49 11.14 2.36
N GLN A 97 -14.08 10.67 1.26
CA GLN A 97 -15.55 10.59 1.16
C GLN A 97 -16.15 9.70 2.25
N ILE A 98 -15.55 8.53 2.52
CA ILE A 98 -16.00 7.65 3.61
C ILE A 98 -15.86 8.37 4.96
N ARG A 99 -14.75 9.07 5.20
CA ARG A 99 -14.50 9.81 6.43
C ARG A 99 -15.58 10.86 6.69
N GLU A 100 -15.93 11.65 5.68
CA GLU A 100 -17.01 12.63 5.77
C GLU A 100 -18.33 11.96 6.12
N GLN A 101 -18.65 10.81 5.51
CA GLN A 101 -19.87 10.07 5.85
C GLN A 101 -19.86 9.55 7.30
N VAL A 102 -18.72 9.02 7.77
CA VAL A 102 -18.59 8.54 9.15
C VAL A 102 -18.81 9.68 10.14
N GLN A 103 -18.26 10.86 9.88
CA GLN A 103 -18.38 12.04 10.75
C GLN A 103 -19.77 12.67 10.71
N ASN A 104 -20.50 12.55 9.60
CA ASN A 104 -21.85 13.09 9.46
C ASN A 104 -22.96 12.22 10.08
N VAL A 105 -22.65 10.96 10.40
CA VAL A 105 -23.61 9.98 10.97
C VAL A 105 -23.45 9.84 12.49
N GLU A 106 -22.36 10.33 13.07
CA GLU A 106 -22.22 10.56 14.52
C GLU A 106 -23.10 11.73 15.01
#